data_AF-A0A0J1FVE8-F1
#
_entry.id   AF-A0A0J1FVE8-F1
#
_cell.length_a   1.000
_cell.length_b   1.000
_cell.length_c   1.000
_cell.angle_alpha   90.00
_cell.angle_beta   90.00
_cell.angle_gamma   90.00
#
_symmetry.space_group_name_H-M   'P 1'
#
loop_
_entity.id
_entity.type
_entity.pdbx_description
1 polymer ?
#
loop_
_entity_poly.entity_id
_entity_poly.type
_entity_poly.pdbx_seq_one_letter_code
_entity_poly.pdbx_strand_id
1 'polypeptide(L)' 'MTPQYRYSLLNTTEATYYLEVSRFKFKKLIKEGHLNPQIWTIRNGKELQFFDPLELTKVKKMLKKEGYHYLNA' A
#
# COMPACT_ATOMS: atom_id res chain seq x y z
N MET A 1 20.90 -15.12 -15.71
CA MET A 1 19.51 -15.24 -15.23
C MET A 1 19.18 -14.01 -14.41
N THR A 2 18.43 -13.06 -14.96
CA THR A 2 17.93 -11.90 -14.21
C THR A 2 16.75 -12.35 -13.35
N PRO A 3 16.70 -12.03 -12.04
CA PRO A 3 15.53 -12.33 -11.25
C PRO A 3 14.39 -11.46 -11.79
N GLN A 4 13.48 -12.10 -12.51
CA GLN A 4 12.27 -11.49 -13.00
C GLN A 4 11.35 -11.34 -11.77
N TYR A 5 11.56 -10.28 -11.00
CA TYR A 5 10.65 -9.88 -9.92
C TYR A 5 9.30 -9.59 -10.57
N ARG A 6 8.43 -10.62 -10.57
CA ARG A 6 7.16 -10.67 -11.30
C ARG A 6 6.04 -9.85 -10.62
N TYR A 7 6.40 -8.94 -9.71
CA TYR A 7 5.49 -8.01 -9.07
C TYR A 7 6.23 -6.67 -8.93
N SER A 8 5.83 -5.68 -9.72
CA SER A 8 6.29 -4.30 -9.54
C SER A 8 5.76 -3.81 -8.20
N LEU A 9 6.58 -3.89 -7.16
CA LEU A 9 6.23 -3.38 -5.83
C LEU A 9 5.90 -1.88 -5.93
N LEU A 10 4.88 -1.46 -5.21
CA LEU A 10 4.43 -0.07 -5.20
C LEU A 10 5.06 0.68 -4.03
N ASN A 11 5.56 1.88 -4.27
CA ASN A 11 6.01 2.76 -3.19
C ASN A 11 4.81 3.29 -2.39
N THR A 12 5.06 3.94 -1.25
CA THR A 12 4.02 4.51 -0.37
C THR A 12 3.02 5.40 -1.12
N THR A 13 3.48 6.19 -2.09
CA THR A 13 2.62 7.12 -2.84
C THR A 13 1.71 6.36 -3.80
N GLU A 14 2.28 5.45 -4.59
CA GLU A 14 1.53 4.57 -5.49
C GLU A 14 0.52 3.69 -4.74
N ALA A 15 0.93 3.12 -3.61
CA ALA A 15 0.07 2.31 -2.75
C ALA A 15 -1.09 3.11 -2.15
N THR A 16 -0.84 4.37 -1.76
CA THR A 16 -1.89 5.28 -1.27
C THR A 16 -2.92 5.56 -2.35
N TYR A 17 -2.46 5.87 -3.58
CA TYR A 17 -3.35 6.08 -4.73
C TYR A 17 -4.10 4.82 -5.12
N TYR A 18 -3.46 3.65 -5.08
CA TYR A 18 -4.10 2.38 -5.40
C TYR A 18 -5.28 2.07 -4.47
N LEU A 19 -5.10 2.33 -3.18
CA LEU A 19 -6.16 2.19 -2.18
C LEU A 19 -7.15 3.36 -2.19
N GLU A 20 -6.88 4.43 -2.96
CA GLU A 20 -7.73 5.63 -3.07
C GLU A 20 -8.07 6.25 -1.70
N VAL A 21 -7.20 6.06 -0.69
CA VAL A 21 -7.40 6.56 0.68
C VAL A 21 -6.57 7.82 0.94
N SER A 22 -6.95 8.59 1.96
CA SER A 22 -6.10 9.69 2.44
C SER A 22 -4.79 9.16 3.03
N ARG A 23 -3.72 9.95 2.97
CA ARG A 23 -2.42 9.61 3.59
C ARG A 23 -2.53 9.32 5.09
N PHE A 24 -3.43 10.01 5.79
CA PHE A 24 -3.70 9.76 7.21
C PHE A 24 -4.24 8.34 7.43
N LYS A 25 -5.24 7.95 6.63
CA LYS A 25 -5.82 6.61 6.69
C LYS A 25 -4.83 5.54 6.25
N PHE A 26 -4.02 5.79 5.23
CA PHE A 26 -2.96 4.88 4.81
C PHE A 26 -1.98 4.57 5.96
N LYS A 27 -1.50 5.61 6.67
CA LYS A 27 -0.65 5.44 7.86
C LYS A 27 -1.35 4.66 8.97
N LYS A 28 -2.65 4.89 9.17
CA LYS A 28 -3.46 4.17 10.15
C LYS A 28 -3.53 2.66 9.81
N LEU A 29 -3.76 2.31 8.54
CA LEU A 29 -3.78 0.92 8.07
C LEU A 29 -2.44 0.20 8.27
N ILE A 30 -1.31 0.89 8.10
CA ILE A 30 0.01 0.32 8.43
C ILE A 30 0.13 0.08 9.94
N LYS A 31 -0.23 1.08 10.76
CA LYS A 31 -0.14 0.99 12.22
C LYS A 31 -1.04 -0.11 12.80
N GLU A 32 -2.19 -0.33 12.19
CA GLU A 32 -3.14 -1.39 12.56
C GLU A 32 -2.75 -2.77 12.02
N GLY A 33 -1.68 -2.87 11.22
CA GLY A 33 -1.19 -4.13 10.66
C GLY A 33 -1.98 -4.65 9.46
N HIS A 34 -2.87 -3.84 8.89
CA HIS A 34 -3.59 -4.17 7.66
C HIS A 34 -2.71 -4.08 6.41
N LEU A 35 -1.67 -3.24 6.45
CA LEU A 35 -0.69 -3.08 5.39
C LEU A 35 0.70 -3.41 5.90
N ASN A 36 1.36 -4.39 5.29
CA ASN A 36 2.73 -4.75 5.60
C ASN A 36 3.66 -4.33 4.46
N PRO A 37 4.59 -3.40 4.69
CA PRO A 37 5.65 -3.13 3.72
C PRO A 37 6.57 -4.35 3.62
N GLN A 38 6.73 -4.88 2.40
CA GLN A 38 7.56 -6.06 2.13
C GLN A 38 9.05 -5.73 2.12
N ILE A 39 9.41 -4.51 1.71
CA ILE A 39 10.81 -4.07 1.66
C ILE A 39 10.94 -2.71 2.34
N TRP A 40 11.96 -2.62 3.19
CA TRP A 40 12.46 -1.39 3.78
C TRP A 40 13.84 -1.16 3.18
N THR A 41 14.00 -0.10 2.40
CA THR A 41 15.31 0.33 1.94
C THR A 41 15.54 1.78 2.33
N ILE A 42 16.78 2.14 2.60
CA ILE A 42 17.14 3.50 2.98
C ILE A 42 17.74 4.15 1.75
N ARG A 43 17.09 5.21 1.24
CA ARG A 43 17.63 6.04 0.16
C ARG A 43 17.78 7.47 0.69
N ASN A 44 19.01 8.00 0.66
CA ASN A 44 19.33 9.35 1.17
C ASN A 44 18.84 9.58 2.62
N GLY A 45 19.01 8.58 3.50
CA GLY A 45 18.58 8.66 4.89
C GLY A 45 17.06 8.60 5.12
N LYS A 46 16.25 8.36 4.08
CA LYS A 46 14.81 8.15 4.18
C LYS A 46 14.48 6.68 3.97
N GLU A 47 13.67 6.14 4.87
CA GLU A 47 13.07 4.81 4.70
C GLU A 47 12.04 4.85 3.58
N LEU A 48 12.25 4.02 2.55
CA LEU A 48 11.31 3.74 1.49
C LEU A 48 10.62 2.42 1.78
N GLN A 49 9.30 2.48 1.80
CA GLN A 49 8.42 1.35 2.01
C GLN A 49 7.81 0.92 0.69
N PHE A 50 7.89 -0.37 0.41
CA PHE A 50 7.34 -0.99 -0.78
C PHE A 50 6.26 -1.99 -0.42
N PHE A 51 5.18 -2.01 -1.19
CA PHE A 51 3.97 -2.77 -0.95
C PHE A 51 3.65 -3.68 -2.13
N ASP A 52 3.17 -4.87 -1.84
CA ASP A 52 2.72 -5.81 -2.86
C ASP A 52 1.32 -5.43 -3.37
N PRO A 53 1.12 -5.25 -4.69
CA PRO A 53 -0.19 -5.01 -5.28
C PRO A 53 -1.26 -6.03 -4.87
N LEU A 54 -0.90 -7.30 -4.66
CA LEU A 54 -1.83 -8.35 -4.25
C LEU A 54 -2.35 -8.13 -2.83
N GLU A 55 -1.49 -7.71 -1.91
CA GLU A 55 -1.90 -7.33 -0.55
C GLU A 55 -2.78 -6.09 -0.57
N LEU A 56 -2.40 -5.07 -1.34
CA LEU A 56 -3.19 -3.86 -1.52
C LEU A 56 -4.58 -4.18 -2.10
N THR A 57 -4.67 -5.14 -3.03
CA THR A 57 -5.96 -5.60 -3.58
C THR A 57 -6.85 -6.22 -2.48
N LYS A 58 -6.28 -7.04 -1.58
CA LYS A 58 -7.04 -7.64 -0.47
C LYS A 58 -7.55 -6.56 0.47
N VAL A 59 -6.70 -5.60 0.84
CA VAL A 59 -7.09 -4.47 1.70
C VAL A 59 -8.14 -3.61 1.01
N LYS A 60 -8.00 -3.32 -0.28
CA LYS A 60 -9.02 -2.58 -1.05
C LYS A 60 -10.38 -3.26 -1.04
N LYS A 61 -10.41 -4.59 -1.15
CA LYS A 61 -11.66 -5.38 -1.06
C LYS A 61 -12.24 -5.36 0.36
N MET A 62 -11.40 -5.46 1.39
CA MET A 62 -11.83 -5.33 2.80
C MET A 62 -12.46 -3.95 3.03
N LEU A 63 -11.78 -2.88 2.62
CA LEU A 63 -12.28 -1.52 2.77
C LEU A 63 -13.66 -1.34 2.10
N LYS A 64 -13.82 -1.83 0.86
CA LYS A 64 -15.13 -1.79 0.17
C LYS A 64 -16.23 -2.56 0.92
N LYS A 65 -15.90 -3.69 1.55
CA LYS A 65 -16.86 -4.50 2.31
C LYS A 65 -17.28 -3.87 3.64
N GLU A 66 -16.39 -3.15 4.30
CA GLU A 66 -16.67 -2.44 5.55
C GLU A 66 -17.51 -1.17 5.35
N GLY A 67 -18.09 -0.98 4.16
CA GLY A 67 -18.91 0.19 3.85
C GLY A 67 -18.09 1.45 3.59
N TYR A 68 -16.77 1.33 3.35
CA TYR A 68 -15.99 2.44 2.82
C TYR A 68 -16.31 2.63 1.34
N HIS A 69 -17.50 3.17 1.09
CA HIS A 69 -17.84 3.78 -0.17
C HIS A 69 -16.98 5.04 -0.29
N TYR A 70 -16.20 5.10 -1.37
CA TYR A 70 -15.59 6.34 -1.82
C TYR A 70 -16.72 7.35 -2.03
N LEU A 71 -16.85 8.30 -1.12
CA LEU A 71 -17.38 9.61 -1.46
C LEU A 71 -16.35 10.26 -2.39
N ASN A 72 -16.36 9.83 -3.66
CA ASN A 72 -16.02 10.74 -4.75
C ASN A 72 -17.23 11.67 -4.88
N ALA A 73 -17.17 12.79 -4.15
CA ALA A 73 -17.93 13.99 -4.43
C ALA A 73 -16.91 15.11 -4.65
#